data_AF-A0A7Z9BWH7-F1
#
_entry.id   AF-A0A7Z9BWH7-F1
#
_cell.length_a   1.000
_cell.length_b   1.000
_cell.length_c   1.000
_cell.angle_alpha   90.00
_cell.angle_beta   90.00
_cell.angle_gamma   90.00
#
_symmetry.space_group_name_H-M   'P 1'
#
loop_
_entity.id
_entity.type
_entity.pdbx_description
1 polymer ?
#
loop_
_entity_poly.entity_id
_entity_poly.type
_entity_poly.pdbx_seq_one_letter_code
_entity_poly.pdbx_strand_id
1 'polypeptide(L)' 'MAWQPGTKLYGDRYTIIKKLGEGGFGITFLARNRKGEDIRHLRNKNGEGYLMVKLDFTPRRDD' A
#
# COMPACT_ATOMS: atom_id res chain seq x y z
N MET A 1 -6.46 12.40 -2.88
CA MET A 1 -6.58 11.57 -4.11
C MET A 1 -6.11 10.15 -3.81
N ALA A 2 -6.86 9.14 -4.26
CA ALA A 2 -6.51 7.73 -4.09
C ALA A 2 -5.53 7.28 -5.19
N TRP A 3 -4.64 6.33 -4.89
CA TRP A 3 -3.78 5.73 -5.93
C TRP A 3 -4.62 4.93 -6.92
N GLN A 4 -4.21 4.97 -8.19
CA GLN A 4 -4.86 4.24 -9.26
C GLN A 4 -4.15 2.90 -9.50
N PRO A 5 -4.84 1.88 -10.04
CA PRO A 5 -4.20 0.68 -10.57
C PRO A 5 -3.03 1.04 -11.49
N GLY A 6 -1.90 0.35 -11.35
CA GLY A 6 -0.66 0.64 -12.06
C GLY A 6 0.26 1.65 -11.36
N THR A 7 -0.20 2.34 -10.31
CA THR A 7 0.66 3.26 -9.53
C THR A 7 1.81 2.48 -8.91
N LYS A 8 3.04 2.92 -9.18
CA LYS A 8 4.25 2.31 -8.63
C LYS A 8 4.69 3.07 -7.39
N LEU A 9 5.01 2.33 -6.35
CA LEU A 9 5.41 2.86 -5.05
C LEU A 9 6.83 2.46 -4.72
N TYR A 10 7.53 3.33 -3.99
CA TYR A 10 8.88 3.11 -3.45
C TYR A 10 9.88 2.68 -4.53
N GLY A 11 9.95 3.43 -5.64
CA GLY A 11 10.85 3.13 -6.77
C GLY A 11 10.55 1.77 -7.40
N ASP A 12 9.33 1.55 -7.88
CA ASP A 12 8.91 0.31 -8.56
C ASP A 12 8.99 -0.96 -7.71
N ARG A 13 9.07 -0.85 -6.37
CA ARG A 13 9.06 -2.03 -5.49
C ARG A 13 7.68 -2.66 -5.39
N TYR A 14 6.64 -1.84 -5.49
CA TYR A 14 5.25 -2.28 -5.41
C TYR A 14 4.38 -1.60 -6.47
N THR A 15 3.46 -2.34 -7.06
CA THR A 15 2.47 -1.81 -8.02
C THR A 15 1.08 -1.97 -7.44
N ILE A 16 0.32 -0.87 -7.33
CA ILE A 16 -1.08 -0.91 -6.92
C ILE A 16 -1.88 -1.68 -7.98
N ILE A 17 -2.62 -2.68 -7.53
CA ILE A 17 -3.49 -3.50 -8.38
C ILE A 17 -4.92 -2.98 -8.31
N LYS A 18 -5.45 -2.76 -7.10
CA LYS A 18 -6.80 -2.23 -6.89
C LYS A 18 -7.00 -1.69 -5.48
N LYS A 19 -8.01 -0.84 -5.29
CA LYS A 19 -8.55 -0.51 -3.98
C LYS A 19 -9.31 -1.73 -3.43
N LEU A 20 -9.03 -2.09 -2.18
CA LEU A 20 -9.74 -3.15 -1.44
C LEU A 20 -10.89 -2.58 -0.61
N GLY A 21 -10.73 -1.37 -0.06
CA GLY A 21 -11.74 -0.73 0.76
C GLY A 21 -11.26 0.60 1.32
N GLU A 22 -12.17 1.32 1.96
CA GLU A 22 -11.90 2.56 2.66
C GLU A 22 -12.68 2.56 3.98
N GLY A 23 -12.02 3.00 5.04
CA GLY A 23 -12.61 3.09 6.37
C GLY A 23 -12.06 4.29 7.14
N GLY A 24 -12.44 4.41 8.42
CA GLY A 24 -12.11 5.56 9.26
C GLY A 24 -10.60 5.90 9.34
N PHE A 25 -9.75 4.90 9.17
CA PHE A 25 -8.29 5.01 9.22
C PHE A 25 -7.64 5.40 7.88
N GLY A 26 -8.26 5.07 6.75
CA GLY A 26 -7.66 5.27 5.43
C GLY A 26 -8.20 4.35 4.33
N ILE A 27 -7.46 4.30 3.23
CA ILE A 27 -7.77 3.47 2.06
C ILE A 27 -6.81 2.29 2.03
N THR A 28 -7.35 1.08 1.94
CA THR A 28 -6.57 -0.14 1.76
C THR A 28 -6.51 -0.51 0.29
N PHE A 29 -5.32 -0.80 -0.20
CA PHE A 29 -5.03 -1.22 -1.57
C PHE A 29 -4.42 -2.61 -1.57
N LEU A 30 -4.63 -3.33 -2.66
CA LEU A 30 -3.85 -4.49 -3.04
C LEU A 30 -2.67 -4.00 -3.87
N ALA A 31 -1.46 -4.42 -3.51
CA ALA A 31 -0.25 -4.16 -4.25
C ALA A 31 0.47 -5.47 -4.57
N ARG A 32 1.21 -5.49 -5.67
CA ARG A 32 2.06 -6.61 -6.07
C ARG A 32 3.52 -6.20 -5.92
N ASN A 33 4.35 -7.01 -5.27
CA ASN A 33 5.79 -6.75 -5.23
C ASN A 33 6.49 -7.29 -6.49
N ARG A 34 7.79 -7.02 -6.64
CA ARG A 34 8.60 -7.51 -7.77
C ARG A 34 8.72 -9.04 -7.86
N LYS A 35 8.48 -9.76 -6.76
CA LYS A 35 8.48 -11.23 -6.72
C LYS A 35 7.14 -11.84 -7.14
N GLY A 36 6.14 -11.01 -7.45
CA GLY A 36 4.81 -11.49 -7.78
C GLY A 36 3.94 -11.79 -6.55
N GLU A 37 4.30 -11.31 -5.36
CA GLU A 37 3.51 -11.54 -4.13
C GLU A 37 2.47 -10.43 -3.91
N ASP A 38 1.27 -10.84 -3.52
CA ASP A 38 0.17 -9.94 -3.16
C ASP A 38 0.32 -9.42 -1.72
N ILE A 39 0.35 -8.10 -1.58
CA ILE A 39 0.56 -7.40 -0.32
C ILE A 39 -0.53 -6.35 -0.15
N ARG A 40 -0.98 -6.14 1.09
CA ARG A 40 -1.92 -5.06 1.41
C ARG A 40 -1.14 -3.79 1.70
N HIS A 41 -1.54 -2.67 1.11
CA HIS A 41 -0.94 -1.37 1.33
C HIS A 41 -2.02 -0.41 1.82
N LEU A 42 -1.86 0.17 2.99
CA LEU A 42 -2.79 1.14 3.55
C LEU A 42 -2.23 2.54 3.35
N ARG A 43 -3.08 3.45 2.87
CA ARG A 43 -2.81 4.89 2.90
C ARG A 43 -3.72 5.56 3.91
N ASN A 44 -3.18 6.22 4.93
CA ASN A 44 -3.98 6.94 5.90
C ASN A 44 -4.50 8.28 5.33
N LYS A 45 -5.34 8.97 6.09
CA LYS A 45 -5.89 10.28 5.72
C LYS A 45 -4.83 11.39 5.60
N ASN A 46 -3.75 11.27 6.35
CA ASN A 46 -2.60 12.20 6.30
C ASN A 46 -1.74 11.99 5.05
N GLY A 47 -1.99 10.92 4.28
CA GLY A 47 -1.26 10.58 3.07
C GLY A 47 -0.08 9.65 3.27
N GLU A 48 0.17 9.20 4.50
CA GLU A 48 1.23 8.24 4.84
C GLU A 48 0.84 6.84 4.35
N GLY A 49 1.81 6.14 3.74
CA GLY A 49 1.66 4.77 3.25
C GLY A 49 2.27 3.75 4.21
N TYR A 50 1.53 2.72 4.55
CA TYR A 50 1.94 1.61 5.40
C TYR A 50 1.80 0.29 4.65
N LEU A 51 2.90 -0.48 4.59
CA LEU A 51 2.85 -1.85 4.10
C LEU A 51 2.25 -2.75 5.19
N MET A 52 1.14 -3.42 4.91
CA MET A 52 0.57 -4.44 5.78
C MET A 52 1.12 -5.80 5.37
N VAL A 53 2.25 -6.19 5.95
CA VAL A 53 2.73 -7.58 5.90
C VAL A 53 1.86 -8.38 6.88
N LYS A 54 1.45 -9.60 6.51
CA LYS A 54 0.39 -10.41 7.17
C LYS A 54 0.45 -10.52 8.71
N LEU A 55 1.55 -10.14 9.37
CA LEU A 55 1.74 -10.28 10.82
C LEU A 55 2.45 -9.10 11.50
N ASP A 56 2.75 -7.99 10.82
CA ASP A 56 3.54 -6.92 11.44
C ASP A 56 3.10 -5.52 10.96
N PHE A 57 2.53 -4.74 11.87
CA PHE A 57 2.31 -3.30 11.71
C PHE A 57 3.64 -2.55 11.89
N THR A 58 4.71 -2.94 11.18
CA THR A 58 5.98 -2.21 11.29
C THR A 58 5.92 -0.99 10.36
N PRO A 59 5.89 0.25 10.89
CA PRO A 59 5.97 1.44 10.06
C PRO A 59 7.36 1.50 9.43
N ARG A 60 7.47 1.17 8.14
CA ARG A 60 8.65 1.51 7.35
C ARG A 60 8.56 3.00 7.01
N ARG A 61 9.22 3.82 7.82
CA ARG A 61 9.57 5.20 7.48
C ARG A 61 10.82 5.16 6.62
N ASP A 62 10.80 5.93 5.53
CA ASP A 62 11.96 6.15 4.66
C ASP A 62 12.96 7.04 5.43
N ASP A 63 14.22 6.63 5.46
CA ASP A 63 15.39 7.51 5.63
C ASP A 63 15.96 7.78 4.23
#